data_AF-A0AAE1NMZ2-F1
#
_entry.id   AF-A0AAE1NMZ2-F1
#
_cell.length_a   1.000
_cell.length_b   1.000
_cell.length_c   1.000
_cell.angle_alpha   90.00
_cell.angle_beta   90.00
_cell.angle_gamma   90.00
#
_symmetry.space_group_name_H-M   'P 1'
#
loop_
_entity.id
_entity.type
_entity.pdbx_description
1 polymer ?
#
loop_
_entity_poly.entity_id
_entity_poly.type
_entity_poly.pdbx_seq_one_letter_code
_entity_poly.pdbx_strand_id
1 'polypeptide(L)'
;MENNEEKFDMMLLGLAQKHTGGVIELLDTIFSFLARKTDFYVGAPKETTEQMVMEKFHKYQTLAFKEHEKKKAQYAEMDRRKQERLKKREMEEQKVASEPKIKELTEDEADQLEKNLANGQDAEKTETAAKEQKTEGEEEEEDEKNKGKLKPNAENGCDLENYRWTQSLQEVEVQ
;
A
#
# COMPACT_ATOMS: atom_id res chain seq x y z
N MET A 1 9.40 -23.70 -25.77
CA MET A 1 8.65 -23.38 -26.99
C MET A 1 8.46 -21.88 -26.99
N GLU A 2 8.69 -21.19 -28.10
CA GLU A 2 8.29 -19.77 -28.21
C GLU A 2 6.76 -19.70 -28.14
N ASN A 3 6.23 -18.70 -27.44
CA ASN A 3 4.81 -18.64 -27.15
C ASN A 3 4.04 -18.08 -28.36
N ASN A 4 3.79 -18.94 -29.36
CA ASN A 4 3.21 -18.57 -30.65
C ASN A 4 1.77 -18.00 -30.56
N GLU A 5 1.15 -18.02 -29.37
CA GLU A 5 -0.08 -17.27 -29.07
C GLU A 5 0.21 -15.74 -29.07
N GLU A 6 1.26 -15.28 -28.36
CA GLU A 6 1.64 -13.85 -28.22
C GLU A 6 1.95 -13.16 -29.56
N LYS A 7 2.33 -13.93 -30.58
CA LYS A 7 2.64 -13.43 -31.93
C LYS A 7 1.50 -12.63 -32.56
N PHE A 8 0.26 -12.91 -32.18
CA PHE A 8 -0.92 -12.23 -32.71
C PHE A 8 -1.44 -11.12 -31.79
N ASP A 9 -0.93 -10.99 -30.57
CA ASP A 9 -1.44 -10.03 -29.57
C ASP A 9 -1.36 -8.58 -30.05
N MET A 10 -0.29 -8.19 -30.74
CA MET A 10 -0.18 -6.83 -31.31
C MET A 10 -1.25 -6.54 -32.37
N MET A 11 -1.67 -7.56 -33.14
CA MET A 11 -2.74 -7.44 -34.12
C MET A 11 -4.13 -7.45 -33.45
N LEU A 12 -4.33 -8.30 -32.44
CA LEU A 12 -5.57 -8.40 -31.69
C LEU A 12 -5.81 -7.15 -30.81
N LEU A 13 -4.77 -6.62 -30.17
CA LEU A 13 -4.80 -5.36 -29.43
C LEU A 13 -5.08 -4.17 -30.35
N GLY A 14 -4.39 -4.09 -31.50
CA GLY A 14 -4.63 -3.07 -32.52
C GLY A 14 -6.00 -3.17 -33.22
N LEU A 15 -6.68 -4.31 -33.08
CA LEU A 15 -8.09 -4.49 -33.46
C LEU A 15 -9.03 -4.09 -32.31
N ALA A 16 -8.73 -4.50 -31.07
CA ALA A 16 -9.51 -4.14 -29.87
C ALA A 16 -9.57 -2.62 -29.65
N GLN A 17 -8.44 -1.92 -29.79
CA GLN A 17 -8.32 -0.46 -29.65
C GLN A 17 -9.15 0.34 -30.68
N LYS A 18 -9.60 -0.29 -31.77
CA LYS A 18 -10.43 0.34 -32.81
C LYS A 18 -11.93 0.18 -32.58
N HIS A 19 -12.34 -0.67 -31.64
CA HIS A 19 -13.75 -0.90 -31.30
C HIS A 19 -14.14 -0.03 -30.12
N THR A 20 -15.00 0.96 -30.35
CA THR A 20 -15.43 1.94 -29.34
C THR A 20 -16.36 1.33 -28.28
N GLY A 21 -17.12 0.30 -28.63
CA GLY A 21 -17.88 -0.55 -27.70
C GLY A 21 -17.05 -1.70 -27.11
N GLY A 22 -15.72 -1.69 -27.31
CA GLY A 22 -14.79 -2.60 -26.68
C GLY A 22 -14.99 -4.08 -27.06
N VAL A 23 -14.95 -4.96 -26.05
CA VAL A 23 -14.90 -6.41 -26.24
C VAL A 23 -16.14 -6.98 -26.94
N ILE A 24 -17.32 -6.36 -26.78
CA ILE A 24 -18.56 -6.86 -27.39
C ILE A 24 -18.52 -6.68 -28.91
N GLU A 25 -18.18 -5.48 -29.39
CA GLU A 25 -18.00 -5.22 -30.83
C GLU A 25 -16.84 -6.01 -31.42
N LEU A 26 -15.74 -6.20 -30.67
CA LEU A 26 -14.61 -7.03 -31.08
C LEU A 26 -15.04 -8.49 -31.33
N LEU A 27 -15.86 -9.06 -30.44
CA LEU A 27 -16.41 -10.41 -30.60
C LEU A 27 -17.37 -10.49 -31.79
N ASP A 28 -18.26 -9.51 -31.98
CA ASP A 28 -19.14 -9.47 -33.16
C ASP A 28 -18.33 -9.39 -34.46
N THR A 29 -17.28 -8.55 -34.52
CA THR A 29 -16.35 -8.50 -35.66
C THR A 29 -15.68 -9.85 -35.94
N ILE A 30 -15.32 -10.62 -34.90
CA ILE A 30 -14.73 -11.97 -35.06
C ILE A 30 -15.76 -12.97 -35.58
N PHE A 31 -16.96 -13.04 -35.00
CA PHE A 31 -18.02 -13.96 -35.47
C PHE A 31 -18.53 -13.58 -36.87
N SER A 32 -18.64 -12.28 -37.15
CA SER A 32 -18.92 -11.71 -38.47
C SER A 32 -17.84 -12.04 -39.50
N PHE A 33 -16.56 -12.09 -39.10
CA PHE A 33 -15.48 -12.58 -39.96
C PHE A 33 -15.64 -14.07 -40.27
N LEU A 34 -15.85 -14.91 -39.25
CA LEU A 34 -16.09 -16.35 -39.43
C LEU A 34 -17.28 -16.61 -40.37
N ALA A 35 -18.41 -15.91 -40.18
CA ALA A 35 -19.61 -16.03 -41.02
C ALA A 35 -19.43 -15.61 -42.48
N ARG A 36 -18.39 -14.82 -42.82
CA ARG A 36 -18.17 -14.25 -44.16
C ARG A 36 -16.89 -14.72 -44.85
N LYS A 37 -15.98 -15.38 -44.13
CA LYS A 37 -14.62 -15.73 -44.61
C LYS A 37 -14.16 -17.14 -44.25
N THR A 38 -14.92 -17.88 -43.44
CA THR A 38 -14.69 -19.32 -43.23
C THR A 38 -15.99 -20.10 -43.41
N ASP A 39 -15.88 -21.42 -43.42
CA ASP A 39 -16.98 -22.38 -43.46
C ASP A 39 -17.54 -22.72 -42.05
N PHE A 40 -17.13 -21.99 -41.01
CA PHE A 40 -17.34 -22.33 -39.59
C PHE A 40 -18.80 -22.66 -39.19
N TYR A 41 -19.78 -22.01 -39.81
CA TYR A 41 -21.21 -22.21 -39.56
C TYR A 41 -21.91 -23.17 -40.53
N VAL A 42 -21.18 -23.75 -41.50
CA VAL A 42 -21.75 -24.52 -42.64
C VAL A 42 -21.03 -25.85 -42.86
N GLY A 43 -19.72 -25.94 -42.58
CA GLY A 43 -18.89 -27.14 -42.74
C GLY A 43 -19.03 -28.19 -41.63
N ALA A 44 -19.74 -27.87 -40.53
CA ALA A 44 -19.98 -28.77 -39.42
C ALA A 44 -21.42 -28.64 -38.88
N PRO A 45 -21.98 -29.69 -38.22
CA PRO A 45 -23.27 -29.59 -37.54
C PRO A 45 -23.26 -28.50 -36.47
N LYS A 46 -24.37 -27.76 -36.35
CA LYS A 46 -24.54 -26.65 -35.40
C LYS A 46 -24.06 -26.99 -33.98
N GLU A 47 -24.49 -28.14 -33.46
CA GLU A 47 -24.14 -28.63 -32.12
C GLU A 47 -22.62 -28.80 -31.93
N THR A 48 -21.92 -29.31 -32.94
CA THR A 48 -20.45 -29.46 -32.93
C THR A 48 -19.75 -28.09 -32.93
N THR A 49 -20.23 -27.14 -33.73
CA THR A 49 -19.68 -25.77 -33.77
C THR A 49 -19.92 -25.03 -32.45
N GLU A 50 -21.12 -25.11 -31.86
CA GLU A 50 -21.44 -24.50 -30.57
C GLU A 50 -20.62 -25.14 -29.42
N GLN A 51 -20.50 -26.48 -29.41
CA GLN A 51 -19.66 -27.18 -28.44
C GLN A 51 -18.19 -26.75 -28.54
N MET A 52 -17.66 -26.57 -29.75
CA MET A 52 -16.28 -26.13 -29.96
C MET A 52 -16.01 -24.73 -29.38
N VAL A 53 -16.94 -23.79 -29.56
CA VAL A 53 -16.83 -22.44 -28.96
C VAL A 53 -16.83 -22.54 -27.43
N MET A 54 -17.78 -23.27 -26.85
CA MET A 54 -17.93 -23.37 -25.40
C MET A 54 -16.74 -24.10 -24.75
N GLU A 55 -16.19 -25.14 -25.39
CA GLU A 55 -14.99 -25.84 -24.92
C GLU A 55 -13.78 -24.90 -24.84
N LYS A 56 -13.54 -24.07 -25.87
CA LYS A 56 -12.44 -23.11 -25.84
C LYS A 56 -12.70 -21.97 -24.85
N PHE A 57 -13.94 -21.49 -24.76
CA PHE A 57 -14.33 -20.49 -23.76
C PHE A 57 -14.04 -20.97 -22.34
N HIS A 58 -14.51 -22.16 -21.95
CA HIS A 58 -14.28 -22.72 -20.62
C HIS A 58 -12.80 -23.04 -20.34
N LYS A 59 -12.03 -23.47 -21.35
CA LYS A 59 -10.57 -23.63 -21.24
C LYS A 59 -9.89 -22.33 -20.81
N TYR A 60 -10.09 -21.24 -21.56
CA TYR A 60 -9.42 -19.97 -21.27
C TYR A 60 -10.03 -19.24 -20.05
N GLN A 61 -11.33 -19.39 -19.78
CA GLN A 61 -11.97 -18.95 -18.55
C GLN A 61 -11.32 -19.58 -17.29
N THR A 62 -11.11 -20.90 -17.31
CA THR A 62 -10.47 -21.63 -16.20
C THR A 62 -9.01 -21.21 -16.03
N LEU A 63 -8.29 -20.98 -17.12
CA LEU A 63 -6.91 -20.50 -17.09
C LEU A 63 -6.81 -19.09 -16.49
N ALA A 64 -7.66 -18.16 -16.94
CA ALA A 64 -7.69 -16.77 -16.47
C ALA A 64 -8.04 -16.68 -14.97
N PHE A 65 -9.04 -17.43 -14.48
CA PHE A 65 -9.33 -17.48 -13.05
C PHE A 65 -8.15 -18.03 -12.24
N LYS A 66 -7.53 -19.13 -12.69
CA LYS A 66 -6.37 -19.74 -12.01
C LYS A 66 -5.17 -18.79 -11.95
N GLU A 67 -4.91 -18.02 -13.00
CA GLU A 67 -3.86 -17.01 -13.00
C GLU A 67 -4.21 -15.82 -12.09
N HIS A 68 -5.45 -15.33 -12.12
CA HIS A 68 -5.92 -14.27 -11.25
C HIS A 68 -5.79 -14.65 -9.76
N GLU A 69 -6.21 -15.86 -9.37
CA GLU A 69 -6.04 -16.36 -8.01
C GLU A 69 -4.56 -16.53 -7.62
N LYS A 70 -3.73 -17.08 -8.50
CA LYS A 70 -2.27 -17.19 -8.29
C LYS A 70 -1.65 -15.80 -8.05
N LYS A 71 -2.01 -14.80 -8.86
CA LYS A 71 -1.52 -13.42 -8.75
C LYS A 71 -1.99 -12.76 -7.45
N LYS A 72 -3.26 -12.96 -7.06
CA LYS A 72 -3.79 -12.50 -5.77
C LYS A 72 -3.06 -13.14 -4.58
N ALA A 73 -2.80 -14.45 -4.62
CA ALA A 73 -2.05 -15.15 -3.59
C ALA A 73 -0.59 -14.67 -3.51
N GLN A 74 0.06 -14.41 -4.64
CA GLN A 74 1.41 -13.85 -4.70
C GLN A 74 1.49 -12.44 -4.07
N TYR A 75 0.51 -11.56 -4.33
CA TYR A 75 0.46 -10.25 -3.66
C TYR A 75 0.23 -10.38 -2.15
N ALA A 76 -0.68 -11.26 -1.71
CA ALA A 76 -0.95 -11.49 -0.29
C ALA A 76 0.29 -12.02 0.46
N GLU A 77 1.04 -12.95 -0.15
CA GLU A 77 2.28 -13.47 0.45
C GLU A 77 3.38 -12.42 0.50
N MET A 78 3.53 -11.60 -0.55
CA MET A 78 4.50 -10.51 -0.60
C MET A 78 4.19 -9.42 0.44
N ASP A 79 2.92 -9.10 0.67
CA ASP A 79 2.55 -8.15 1.72
C ASP A 79 2.71 -8.73 3.12
N ARG A 80 2.29 -10.00 3.37
CA ARG A 80 2.57 -10.70 4.64
C ARG A 80 4.06 -10.66 4.99
N ARG A 81 4.92 -11.03 4.03
CA ARG A 81 6.38 -11.00 4.18
C ARG A 81 6.95 -9.59 4.37
N LYS A 82 6.27 -8.55 3.85
CA LYS A 82 6.62 -7.14 4.10
C LYS A 82 6.26 -6.76 5.54
N GLN A 83 5.04 -7.08 6.01
CA GLN A 83 4.58 -6.81 7.37
C GLN A 83 5.44 -7.53 8.42
N GLU A 84 5.77 -8.81 8.22
CA GLU A 84 6.66 -9.58 9.11
C GLU A 84 8.06 -8.95 9.23
N ARG A 85 8.61 -8.45 8.12
CA ARG A 85 9.91 -7.75 8.12
C ARG A 85 9.86 -6.39 8.80
N LEU A 86 8.73 -5.69 8.78
CA LEU A 86 8.54 -4.44 9.52
C LEU A 86 8.43 -4.72 11.02
N LYS A 87 7.50 -5.59 11.43
CA LYS A 87 7.33 -6.00 12.84
C LYS A 87 8.60 -6.56 13.46
N LYS A 88 9.40 -7.31 12.70
CA LYS A 88 10.70 -7.80 13.16
C LYS A 88 11.69 -6.65 13.40
N ARG A 89 11.75 -5.65 12.51
CA ARG A 89 12.61 -4.46 12.70
C ARG A 89 12.16 -3.62 13.89
N GLU A 90 10.86 -3.35 14.01
CA GLU A 90 10.27 -2.64 15.14
C GLU A 90 10.63 -3.32 16.48
N MET A 91 10.57 -4.65 16.55
CA MET A 91 11.00 -5.42 17.73
C MET A 91 12.53 -5.46 17.95
N GLU A 92 13.34 -5.37 16.90
CA GLU A 92 14.81 -5.29 17.02
C GLU A 92 15.24 -3.88 17.46
N GLU A 93 14.65 -2.84 16.88
CA GLU A 93 14.84 -1.43 17.26
C GLU A 93 14.36 -1.14 18.69
N GLN A 94 13.18 -1.65 19.08
CA GLN A 94 12.66 -1.52 20.44
C GLN A 94 13.52 -2.28 21.47
N LYS A 95 14.15 -3.41 21.09
CA LYS A 95 15.13 -4.10 21.96
C LYS A 95 16.42 -3.31 22.11
N VAL A 96 16.99 -2.81 21.01
CA VAL A 96 18.20 -1.98 21.06
C VAL A 96 17.96 -0.65 21.80
N ALA A 97 16.75 -0.10 21.77
CA ALA A 97 16.34 1.04 22.59
C ALA A 97 16.09 0.69 24.07
N SER A 98 15.78 -0.57 24.39
CA SER A 98 15.56 -1.08 25.74
C SER A 98 16.82 -1.66 26.39
N GLU A 99 17.90 -1.91 25.64
CA GLU A 99 19.20 -2.26 26.19
C GLU A 99 19.81 -1.02 26.89
N PRO A 100 20.35 -1.16 28.11
CA PRO A 100 20.84 -0.02 28.88
C PRO A 100 22.11 0.56 28.25
N LYS A 101 21.92 1.57 27.40
CA LYS A 101 23.01 2.30 26.74
C LYS A 101 23.86 3.00 27.79
N ILE A 102 25.01 2.40 28.10
CA ILE A 102 26.01 2.95 29.01
C ILE A 102 26.41 4.34 28.50
N LYS A 103 26.02 5.37 29.24
CA LYS A 103 26.68 6.68 29.17
C LYS A 103 28.00 6.54 29.94
N GLU A 104 29.10 6.83 29.27
CA GLU A 104 30.31 7.28 29.97
C GLU A 104 29.96 8.58 30.70
N LEU A 105 29.81 8.50 32.04
CA LEU A 105 29.54 9.68 32.85
C LEU A 105 30.83 10.50 32.92
N THR A 106 30.78 11.76 32.46
CA THR A 106 31.96 12.63 32.52
C THR A 106 32.14 13.12 33.96
N GLU A 107 33.39 13.30 34.41
CA GLU A 107 33.74 13.48 35.83
C GLU A 107 32.99 14.66 36.50
N ASP A 108 32.63 15.70 35.74
CA ASP A 108 31.83 16.86 36.17
C ASP A 108 30.45 16.53 36.79
N GLU A 109 29.83 15.39 36.46
CA GLU A 109 28.54 14.98 37.06
C GLU A 109 28.73 14.22 38.38
N ALA A 110 29.84 13.51 38.57
CA ALA A 110 30.16 12.85 39.86
C ALA A 110 30.43 13.91 40.95
N ASP A 111 31.15 14.96 40.57
CA ASP A 111 31.52 16.10 41.43
C ASP A 111 30.30 16.89 41.93
N GLN A 112 29.14 16.78 41.28
CA GLN A 112 27.86 17.35 41.73
C GLN A 112 27.08 16.43 42.67
N LEU A 113 27.23 15.10 42.54
CA LEU A 113 26.54 14.15 43.41
C LEU A 113 27.12 14.20 44.84
N GLU A 114 28.44 14.30 44.98
CA GLU A 114 29.12 14.40 46.29
C GLU A 114 28.75 15.70 47.03
N LYS A 115 28.65 16.83 46.31
CA LYS A 115 28.20 18.11 46.88
C LYS A 115 26.74 18.10 47.37
N ASN A 116 25.88 17.27 46.78
CA ASN A 116 24.49 17.10 47.23
C ASN A 116 24.37 16.14 48.42
N LEU A 117 25.27 15.17 48.58
CA LEU A 117 25.29 14.27 49.75
C LEU A 117 25.83 14.95 51.02
N ALA A 118 26.59 16.03 50.90
CA ALA A 118 27.17 16.77 52.02
C ALA A 118 26.16 17.67 52.78
N ASN A 119 25.05 18.09 52.14
CA ASN A 119 24.11 19.09 52.66
C ASN A 119 22.75 18.46 53.02
N GLY A 120 22.70 17.75 54.16
CA GLY A 120 21.44 17.28 54.75
C GLY A 120 20.87 18.24 55.80
N GLN A 121 19.53 18.22 55.95
CA GLN A 121 18.73 18.91 56.98
C GLN A 121 18.53 20.44 56.77
N ASP A 122 17.36 21.06 57.02
CA ASP A 122 16.08 20.55 57.58
C ASP A 122 14.86 21.44 57.16
N ALA A 123 13.68 21.20 57.76
CA ALA A 123 12.49 22.08 57.86
C ALA A 123 11.38 22.08 56.77
N GLU A 124 10.35 21.26 57.03
CA GLU A 124 8.88 21.44 56.91
C GLU A 124 8.18 22.47 55.96
N LYS A 125 7.09 21.96 55.33
CA LYS A 125 5.73 22.55 55.13
C LYS A 125 5.55 23.94 54.45
N THR A 126 4.68 23.97 53.43
CA THR A 126 3.34 24.61 53.51
C THR A 126 2.40 24.00 52.45
N GLU A 127 1.09 23.89 52.73
CA GLU A 127 0.05 23.51 51.76
C GLU A 127 -0.72 24.74 51.24
N THR A 128 -1.05 24.77 49.94
CA THR A 128 -2.27 25.40 49.32
C THR A 128 -2.12 25.26 47.79
N ALA A 129 -2.97 24.57 47.02
CA ALA A 129 -4.44 24.59 46.86
C ALA A 129 -4.96 25.68 45.89
N ALA A 130 -5.01 25.35 44.60
CA ALA A 130 -5.89 25.93 43.58
C ALA A 130 -6.20 24.86 42.52
N LYS A 131 -7.45 24.80 42.02
CA LYS A 131 -7.95 23.69 41.17
C LYS A 131 -8.95 24.20 40.13
N GLU A 132 -8.61 24.01 38.85
CA GLU A 132 -9.52 24.04 37.67
C GLU A 132 -10.23 25.42 37.43
N GLN A 133 -10.90 25.72 36.30
CA GLN A 133 -11.48 24.85 35.28
C GLN A 133 -11.75 25.59 33.94
N LYS A 134 -11.35 24.99 32.79
CA LYS A 134 -11.96 25.08 31.43
C LYS A 134 -12.10 26.46 30.71
N THR A 135 -12.14 26.57 29.37
CA THR A 135 -11.92 25.67 28.20
C THR A 135 -11.60 26.53 26.95
N GLU A 136 -11.33 26.02 25.74
CA GLU A 136 -11.33 24.65 25.16
C GLU A 136 -9.86 24.18 24.92
N GLY A 137 -9.39 23.35 23.98
CA GLY A 137 -9.93 22.71 22.75
C GLY A 137 -9.35 23.34 21.47
N GLU A 138 -8.84 22.60 20.47
CA GLU A 138 -8.74 21.13 20.29
C GLU A 138 -7.27 20.65 20.32
N GLU A 139 -6.98 19.60 21.10
CA GLU A 139 -5.74 18.81 20.99
C GLU A 139 -6.12 17.38 20.59
N GLU A 140 -5.78 16.96 19.36
CA GLU A 140 -5.86 15.56 18.96
C GLU A 140 -4.67 14.78 19.54
N GLU A 141 -4.91 13.54 19.99
CA GLU A 141 -3.89 12.70 20.62
C GLU A 141 -2.67 12.47 19.71
N GLU A 142 -1.48 12.84 20.18
CA GLU A 142 -0.22 12.47 19.52
C GLU A 142 0.08 10.98 19.77
N ASP A 143 -0.66 10.11 19.07
CA ASP A 143 -0.45 8.66 19.00
C ASP A 143 1.05 8.34 18.90
N GLU A 144 1.58 7.48 19.75
CA GLU A 144 3.04 7.27 19.89
C GLU A 144 3.73 6.86 18.59
N LYS A 145 2.96 6.34 17.62
CA LYS A 145 3.38 6.04 16.25
C LYS A 145 3.76 7.28 15.43
N ASN A 146 3.44 8.50 15.87
CA ASN A 146 3.62 9.75 15.15
C ASN A 146 4.71 10.66 15.73
N LYS A 147 5.24 10.37 16.92
CA LYS A 147 6.40 11.06 17.49
C LYS A 147 7.56 11.08 16.48
N GLY A 148 7.96 12.27 16.05
CA GLY A 148 9.05 12.47 15.07
C GLY A 148 8.62 12.44 13.59
N LYS A 149 7.32 12.38 13.27
CA LYS A 149 6.81 12.65 11.91
C LYS A 149 6.37 14.11 11.81
N LEU A 150 6.49 14.69 10.61
CA LEU A 150 5.88 15.99 10.32
C LEU A 150 4.35 15.85 10.27
N LYS A 151 3.62 16.76 10.93
CA LYS A 151 2.17 16.84 10.83
C LYS A 151 1.79 17.24 9.40
N PRO A 152 0.87 16.52 8.71
CA PRO A 152 0.39 16.92 7.39
C PRO A 152 -0.24 18.32 7.42
N ASN A 153 -0.15 19.04 6.30
CA ASN A 153 -0.91 20.27 6.12
C ASN A 153 -2.40 19.95 5.89
N ALA A 154 -3.27 20.97 5.97
CA ALA A 154 -4.73 20.81 5.87
C ALA A 154 -5.21 20.23 4.52
N GLU A 155 -4.32 20.15 3.53
CA GLU A 155 -4.57 19.70 2.16
C GLU A 155 -3.88 18.33 1.90
N ASN A 156 -3.69 17.54 2.97
CA ASN A 156 -3.10 16.19 3.01
C ASN A 156 -1.66 16.07 2.45
N GLY A 157 -0.94 17.18 2.31
CA GLY A 157 0.47 17.19 1.92
C GLY A 157 1.39 17.64 3.06
N CYS A 158 2.48 18.32 2.73
CA CYS A 158 3.48 18.75 3.69
C CYS A 158 4.11 20.09 3.27
N ASP A 159 4.37 20.96 4.25
CA ASP A 159 5.06 22.23 4.05
C ASP A 159 6.53 22.08 4.50
N LEU A 160 7.48 22.39 3.62
CA LEU A 160 8.92 22.29 3.87
C LEU A 160 9.60 23.64 3.57
N GLU A 161 10.83 23.84 4.07
CA GLU A 161 11.56 25.13 4.01
C GLU A 161 11.72 25.73 2.61
N ASN A 162 11.70 24.90 1.56
CA ASN A 162 12.02 25.31 0.18
C ASN A 162 10.89 25.03 -0.83
N TYR A 163 9.82 24.35 -0.41
CA TYR A 163 8.63 24.05 -1.21
C TYR A 163 7.53 23.47 -0.31
N ARG A 164 6.27 23.64 -0.68
CA ARG A 164 5.14 22.91 -0.10
C ARG A 164 4.45 22.05 -1.14
N TRP A 165 3.72 21.03 -0.72
CA TRP A 165 2.86 20.25 -1.60
C TRP A 165 1.54 19.88 -0.93
N THR A 166 0.55 19.56 -1.76
CA THR A 166 -0.83 19.21 -1.38
C THR A 166 -1.29 18.01 -2.20
N GLN A 167 -2.26 17.25 -1.73
CA GLN A 167 -2.69 16.03 -2.42
C GLN A 167 -4.21 15.78 -2.33
N SER A 168 -4.80 15.40 -3.47
CA SER A 168 -6.13 14.81 -3.56
C SER A 168 -6.05 13.33 -3.98
N LEU A 169 -7.21 12.69 -4.20
CA LEU A 169 -7.27 11.36 -4.82
C LEU A 169 -6.99 11.37 -6.34
N GLN A 170 -6.88 12.56 -6.94
CA GLN A 170 -6.79 12.75 -8.40
C GLN A 170 -5.46 13.40 -8.82
N GLU A 171 -4.87 14.25 -7.98
CA GLU A 171 -3.68 15.04 -8.31
C GLU A 171 -2.84 15.40 -7.08
N VAL A 172 -1.64 15.95 -7.34
CA VAL A 172 -0.69 16.48 -6.36
C VAL A 172 -0.19 17.82 -6.90
N GLU A 173 -0.28 18.88 -6.10
CA GLU A 173 0.26 20.21 -6.43
C GLU A 173 1.53 20.48 -5.63
N VAL A 174 2.47 21.24 -6.20
CA VAL A 174 3.74 21.64 -5.57
C VAL A 174 3.97 23.13 -5.81
N GLN A 175 4.34 23.87 -4.76
CA GLN A 175 4.49 25.33 -4.72
C GLN A 175 5.82 25.72 -4.08
#